data_AF-A0A7Y4YX38-F1
#
_entry.id   AF-A0A7Y4YX38-F1
#
_cell.length_a   1.000
_cell.length_b   1.000
_cell.length_c   1.000
_cell.angle_alpha   90.00
_cell.angle_beta   90.00
_cell.angle_gamma   90.00
#
_symmetry.space_group_name_H-M   'P 1'
#
loop_
_entity.id
_entity.type
_entity.pdbx_description
1 polymer ?
#
loop_
_entity_poly.entity_id
_entity_poly.type
_entity_poly.pdbx_seq_one_letter_code
_entity_poly.pdbx_strand_id
1 'polypeptide(L)'
;MPQFVHFVSALLLTYFASRMTRRLPAFRHGSGLIGAHALALALVLAGLALFRWPALLPSAQSLGLLGFGQAVWLVMDGLRARYIRRRRSE
;
A
#
# COMPACT_ATOMS: atom_id res chain seq x y z
N MET A 1 -11.63 -9.91 18.72
CA MET A 1 -11.66 -10.29 17.29
C MET A 1 -11.84 -9.13 16.29
N PRO A 2 -12.56 -8.03 16.57
CA PRO A 2 -12.77 -6.94 15.58
C PRO A 2 -11.49 -6.27 15.09
N GLN A 3 -10.51 -6.08 16.00
CA GLN A 3 -9.22 -5.45 15.69
C GLN A 3 -8.37 -6.25 14.69
N PHE A 4 -8.40 -7.58 14.79
CA PHE A 4 -7.70 -8.44 13.84
C PHE A 4 -8.31 -8.34 12.44
N VAL A 5 -9.64 -8.29 12.35
CA VAL A 5 -10.34 -8.08 11.08
C VAL A 5 -9.97 -6.72 10.48
N HIS A 6 -10.00 -5.64 11.28
CA HIS A 6 -9.59 -4.32 10.79
C HIS A 6 -8.14 -4.27 10.30
N PHE A 7 -7.22 -4.95 11.01
CA PHE A 7 -5.83 -5.06 10.59
C PHE A 7 -5.71 -5.79 9.25
N VAL A 8 -6.33 -6.96 9.11
CA VAL A 8 -6.30 -7.75 7.88
C VAL A 8 -6.96 -7.01 6.71
N SER A 9 -8.09 -6.34 6.95
CA SER A 9 -8.78 -5.52 5.94
C SER A 9 -7.91 -4.34 5.48
N ALA A 10 -7.24 -3.64 6.40
CA ALA A 10 -6.33 -2.55 6.06
C ALA A 10 -5.12 -3.05 5.26
N LEU A 11 -4.57 -4.21 5.64
CA LEU A 11 -3.44 -4.83 4.97
C LEU A 11 -3.81 -5.29 3.55
N LEU A 12 -4.99 -5.88 3.37
CA LEU A 12 -5.51 -6.27 2.05
C LEU A 12 -5.79 -5.06 1.18
N LEU A 13 -6.42 -4.02 1.74
CA LEU A 13 -6.74 -2.80 1.00
C LEU A 13 -5.48 -2.12 0.47
N THR A 14 -4.48 -1.95 1.34
CA THR A 14 -3.18 -1.37 0.98
C THR A 14 -2.41 -2.25 -0.02
N TYR A 15 -2.52 -3.58 0.10
CA TYR A 15 -1.95 -4.52 -0.86
C TYR A 15 -2.54 -4.32 -2.27
N PHE A 16 -3.87 -4.32 -2.38
CA PHE A 16 -4.55 -4.15 -3.65
C PHE A 16 -4.23 -2.79 -4.28
N ALA A 17 -4.27 -1.72 -3.48
CA ALA A 17 -3.92 -0.38 -3.94
C ALA A 17 -2.49 -0.32 -4.48
N SER A 18 -1.50 -0.82 -3.73
CA SER A 18 -0.10 -0.88 -4.17
C SER A 18 0.06 -1.73 -5.45
N ARG A 19 -0.62 -2.87 -5.53
CA ARG A 19 -0.59 -3.71 -6.74
C ARG A 19 -1.17 -3.02 -7.96
N MET A 20 -2.28 -2.29 -7.80
CA MET A 20 -2.89 -1.55 -8.91
C MET A 20 -1.99 -0.40 -9.37
N THR A 21 -1.42 0.38 -8.46
CA THR A 21 -0.54 1.50 -8.85
C THR A 21 0.76 1.03 -9.48
N ARG A 22 1.34 -0.08 -9.02
CA ARG A 22 2.55 -0.64 -9.65
C ARG A 22 2.34 -1.15 -11.08
N ARG A 23 1.10 -1.43 -11.50
CA ARG A 23 0.80 -1.79 -12.90
C ARG A 23 0.88 -0.59 -13.85
N LEU A 24 0.79 0.63 -13.32
CA LEU A 24 0.82 1.85 -14.11
C LEU A 24 2.21 2.00 -14.78
N PRO A 25 2.25 2.41 -16.06
CA PRO A 25 3.48 2.55 -16.82
C PRO A 25 4.52 3.45 -16.13
N ALA A 26 4.03 4.52 -15.48
CA ALA A 26 4.83 5.51 -14.78
C ALA A 26 5.72 4.93 -13.65
N PHE A 27 5.37 3.77 -13.09
CA PHE A 27 6.10 3.17 -11.97
C PHE A 27 6.79 1.84 -12.32
N ARG A 28 6.86 1.49 -13.62
CA ARG A 28 7.49 0.24 -14.09
C ARG A 28 9.00 0.22 -13.96
N HIS A 29 9.65 1.38 -13.92
CA HIS A 29 11.08 1.50 -13.71
C HIS A 29 11.36 1.61 -12.21
N GLY A 30 12.29 0.80 -11.70
CA GLY A 30 12.47 0.51 -10.26
C GLY A 30 12.73 1.71 -9.33
N SER A 31 12.84 2.92 -9.86
CA SER A 31 12.89 4.20 -9.13
C SER A 31 11.51 4.69 -8.67
N GLY A 32 10.41 4.24 -9.28
CA GLY A 32 9.05 4.68 -8.98
C GLY A 32 8.37 4.01 -7.78
N LEU A 33 9.09 3.17 -7.01
CA LEU A 33 8.47 2.29 -6.01
C LEU A 33 7.86 3.07 -4.84
N ILE A 34 8.58 4.07 -4.32
CA ILE A 34 8.05 4.95 -3.26
C ILE A 34 6.84 5.74 -3.79
N GLY A 35 6.94 6.30 -5.00
CA GLY A 35 5.85 7.05 -5.64
C GLY A 35 4.59 6.21 -5.87
N ALA A 36 4.75 4.94 -6.28
CA ALA A 36 3.64 4.02 -6.45
C ALA A 36 2.91 3.72 -5.14
N HIS A 37 3.66 3.58 -4.04
CA HIS A 37 3.08 3.38 -2.72
C HIS A 37 2.46 4.66 -2.15
N ALA A 38 3.05 5.83 -2.38
CA ALA A 38 2.46 7.10 -2.00
C ALA A 38 1.13 7.35 -2.75
N LEU A 39 1.10 7.10 -4.06
CA LEU A 39 -0.11 7.22 -4.87
C LEU A 39 -1.17 6.21 -4.44
N ALA A 40 -0.79 4.97 -4.14
CA ALA A 40 -1.73 3.95 -3.67
C ALA A 40 -2.37 4.34 -2.34
N LEU A 41 -1.58 4.88 -1.40
CA LEU A 41 -2.11 5.38 -0.13
C LEU A 41 -3.05 6.57 -0.35
N ALA A 42 -2.66 7.51 -1.23
CA ALA A 42 -3.51 8.65 -1.58
C ALA A 42 -4.85 8.21 -2.20
N LEU A 43 -4.85 7.21 -3.08
CA LEU A 43 -6.08 6.66 -3.68
C LEU A 43 -6.97 5.97 -2.64
N VAL A 44 -6.37 5.24 -1.68
CA VAL A 44 -7.13 4.62 -0.58
C VAL A 44 -7.78 5.68 0.29
N LEU A 45 -7.03 6.72 0.69
CA LEU A 45 -7.56 7.82 1.49
C LEU A 45 -8.63 8.62 0.74
N ALA A 46 -8.42 8.89 -0.56
CA ALA A 46 -9.39 9.56 -1.42
C ALA A 46 -10.67 8.74 -1.57
N GLY A 47 -10.56 7.42 -1.77
CA GLY A 47 -11.70 6.51 -1.82
C GLY A 47 -12.50 6.56 -0.51
N LEU A 48 -11.82 6.42 0.64
CA LEU A 48 -12.47 6.51 1.95
C LEU A 48 -13.17 7.85 2.18
N ALA A 49 -12.57 8.96 1.73
CA ALA A 49 -13.16 10.30 1.82
C ALA A 49 -14.39 10.46 0.90
N LEU A 50 -14.30 9.99 -0.35
CA LEU A 50 -15.36 10.11 -1.36
C LEU A 50 -16.59 9.27 -1.04
N PHE A 51 -16.40 8.06 -0.52
CA PHE A 51 -17.51 7.18 -0.15
C PHE A 51 -18.22 7.62 1.14
N ARG A 52 -17.83 8.77 1.75
CA ARG A 52 -18.38 9.37 2.98
C ARG A 52 -18.80 8.32 3.99
N TRP A 53 -18.01 7.27 4.17
CA TRP A 53 -18.42 6.13 4.98
C TRP A 53 -18.38 6.59 6.44
N PRO A 54 -19.52 6.92 7.08
CA PRO A 54 -19.50 7.66 8.34
C PRO A 54 -18.96 6.81 9.49
N ALA A 55 -18.97 5.48 9.31
CA ALA A 55 -18.36 4.50 10.21
C ALA A 55 -16.84 4.32 10.02
N LEU A 56 -16.24 4.98 9.02
CA LEU A 56 -14.82 4.91 8.66
C LEU A 56 -14.21 6.31 8.46
N LEU A 57 -14.71 7.34 9.17
CA LEU A 57 -13.87 8.48 9.46
C LEU A 57 -12.56 7.90 10.02
N PRO A 58 -11.41 8.12 9.37
CA PRO A 58 -10.21 7.39 9.75
C PRO A 58 -9.85 7.82 11.17
N SER A 59 -10.18 6.98 12.15
CA SER A 59 -9.62 7.12 13.48
C SER A 59 -8.10 7.18 13.32
N ALA A 60 -7.39 7.88 14.21
CA ALA A 60 -5.94 7.92 14.16
C ALA A 60 -5.33 6.51 14.08
N GLN A 61 -6.01 5.52 14.69
CA GLN A 61 -5.68 4.11 14.60
C GLN A 61 -5.85 3.54 13.18
N SER A 62 -6.96 3.79 12.49
CA SER A 62 -7.20 3.34 11.11
C SER A 62 -6.18 3.95 10.13
N LEU A 63 -5.84 5.23 10.30
CA LEU A 63 -4.78 5.87 9.50
C LEU A 63 -3.42 5.23 9.78
N GLY A 64 -3.11 4.96 11.05
CA GLY A 64 -1.89 4.26 11.45
C GLY A 64 -1.80 2.88 10.81
N LEU A 65 -2.90 2.12 10.79
CA LEU A 65 -2.97 0.79 10.16
C LEU A 65 -2.75 0.85 8.65
N LEU A 66 -3.35 1.82 7.96
CA LEU A 66 -3.16 2.01 6.53
C LEU A 66 -1.71 2.43 6.20
N GLY A 67 -1.14 3.36 6.96
CA GLY A 67 0.25 3.77 6.80
C GLY A 67 1.23 2.62 7.08
N PHE A 68 0.99 1.86 8.15
CA PHE A 68 1.79 0.69 8.49
C PHE A 68 1.71 -0.39 7.42
N GLY A 69 0.50 -0.76 6.98
CA GLY A 69 0.31 -1.73 5.90
C GLY A 69 1.05 -1.29 4.62
N GLN A 70 0.96 -0.01 4.28
CA GLN A 70 1.67 0.54 3.13
C GLN A 70 3.19 0.44 3.25
N ALA A 71 3.74 0.70 4.43
CA ALA A 71 5.17 0.57 4.71
C ALA A 71 5.64 -0.89 4.64
N VAL A 72 4.86 -1.83 5.18
CA VAL A 72 5.15 -3.27 5.08
C VAL A 72 5.27 -3.69 3.61
N TRP A 73 4.30 -3.31 2.78
CA TRP A 73 4.34 -3.66 1.36
C TRP A 73 5.50 -2.99 0.63
N LEU A 74 5.83 -1.74 0.97
CA LEU A 74 6.98 -1.02 0.41
C LEU A 74 8.29 -1.76 0.67
N VAL A 75 8.49 -2.20 1.92
CA VAL A 75 9.68 -2.97 2.32
C VAL A 75 9.73 -4.31 1.59
N MET A 76 8.63 -5.05 1.57
CA MET A 76 8.55 -6.35 0.88
C MET A 76 8.85 -6.22 -0.62
N ASP A 77 8.31 -5.20 -1.27
CA ASP A 77 8.56 -4.96 -2.69
C ASP A 77 9.97 -4.46 -2.97
N GLY A 78 10.55 -3.67 -2.07
CA GLY A 78 11.95 -3.27 -2.12
C GLY A 78 12.91 -4.45 -1.93
N LEU A 79 12.62 -5.38 -1.02
CA LEU A 79 13.37 -6.62 -0.83
C LEU A 79 13.27 -7.51 -2.07
N ARG A 80 12.06 -7.69 -2.61
CA ARG A 80 11.83 -8.45 -3.86
C ARG A 80 12.61 -7.87 -5.04
N ALA A 81 12.62 -6.55 -5.20
CA ALA A 81 13.37 -5.88 -6.25
C ALA A 81 14.89 -6.03 -6.09
N ARG A 82 15.40 -6.00 -4.85
CA ARG A 82 16.81 -6.27 -4.55
C ARG A 82 17.20 -7.73 -4.84
N TYR A 83 16.36 -8.68 -4.42
CA TYR A 83 16.57 -10.10 -4.67
C TYR A 83 16.66 -10.42 -6.17
N ILE A 84 15.72 -9.89 -6.97
CA ILE A 84 15.70 -10.10 -8.43
C ILE A 84 16.94 -9.51 -9.10
N ARG A 85 17.39 -8.32 -8.67
CA ARG A 85 18.61 -7.70 -9.22
C ARG A 85 19.85 -8.55 -8.93
N ARG A 86 19.98 -9.06 -7.70
CA ARG A 86 21.11 -9.92 -7.31
C ARG A 86 21.17 -11.22 -8.11
N ARG A 87 20.02 -11.86 -8.35
CA ARG A 87 19.89 -13.08 -9.19
C ARG A 87 20.21 -12.87 -10.67
N ARG A 88 20.20 -11.63 -11.19
CA ARG A 88 20.51 -11.33 -12.59
C ARG A 88 21.98 -10.96 -12.82
N SER A 89 22.72 -10.70 -11.75
CA SER A 89 24.15 -10.38 -11.77
C SER A 89 25.05 -11.60 -11.49
N GLU A 90 24.44 -12.74 -11.18
CA GLU A 90 25.07 -14.07 -11.07
C GLU A 90 24.88 -14.82 -12.39
#